data_AF-A0A1Q7VD71-F1
#
_entry.id   AF-A0A1Q7VD71-F1
#
_cell.length_a   1.000
_cell.length_b   1.000
_cell.length_c   1.000
_cell.angle_alpha   90.00
_cell.angle_beta   90.00
_cell.angle_gamma   90.00
#
_symmetry.space_group_name_H-M   'P 1'
#
loop_
_entity.id
_entity.type
_entity.pdbx_description
1 polymer ?
#
loop_
_entity_poly.entity_id
_entity_poly.type
_entity_poly.pdbx_seq_one_letter_code
_entity_poly.pdbx_strand_id
1 'polypeptide(L)'
;MVFQELRQTRIYMVNHAAIKENFPSRESRLTRLLVPVVFLRRRMGTTGLQLSADVPQKMSFAPQFEITNSITAELTRIERARGFLDAAKLSEDWIAGMQKRALVLEAHYTTHIEGTQLTLEQSERILAGKKVRGARPDDAQELLNYKKASLLTPPNTTGRCCDKL
;
A
#
# COMPACT_ATOMS: atom_id res chain seq x y z
N MET A 1 -10.27 27.37 -26.86
CA MET A 1 -11.31 27.32 -25.81
C MET A 1 -11.91 25.92 -25.78
N VAL A 2 -11.34 25.00 -25.01
CA VAL A 2 -12.02 23.91 -24.26
C VAL A 2 -10.99 23.42 -23.24
N PHE A 3 -10.72 24.24 -22.21
CA PHE A 3 -9.85 23.90 -21.08
C PHE A 3 -10.45 24.57 -19.85
N GLN A 4 -11.60 24.05 -19.41
CA GLN A 4 -12.26 24.40 -18.16
C GLN A 4 -13.45 23.44 -18.00
N GLU A 5 -13.22 22.24 -17.44
CA GLU A 5 -14.22 21.44 -16.70
C GLU A 5 -13.69 20.04 -16.37
N LEU A 6 -12.66 19.95 -15.52
CA LEU A 6 -12.42 18.76 -14.70
C LEU A 6 -11.99 19.19 -13.30
N ARG A 7 -12.78 20.06 -12.67
CA ARG A 7 -12.80 20.17 -11.21
C ARG A 7 -13.72 19.09 -10.67
N GLN A 8 -13.19 18.29 -9.73
CA GLN A 8 -13.94 17.44 -8.81
C GLN A 8 -14.78 16.29 -9.41
N THR A 9 -14.12 15.30 -9.99
CA THR A 9 -14.59 13.90 -9.87
C THR A 9 -14.03 13.28 -8.59
N ARG A 10 -14.78 13.55 -7.52
CA ARG A 10 -14.97 12.76 -6.30
C ARG A 10 -14.38 11.34 -6.42
N ILE A 11 -13.19 11.13 -5.85
CA ILE A 11 -12.74 9.80 -5.44
C ILE A 11 -13.82 9.29 -4.49
N TYR A 12 -14.51 8.22 -4.88
CA TYR A 12 -15.54 7.61 -4.05
C TYR A 12 -14.89 7.17 -2.74
N MET A 13 -15.22 7.89 -1.66
CA MET A 13 -15.27 7.32 -0.32
C MET A 13 -16.20 6.11 -0.39
N VAL A 14 -15.62 4.91 -0.45
CA VAL A 14 -16.36 3.68 -0.18
C VAL A 14 -16.42 3.52 1.34
N ASN A 15 -17.61 3.81 1.87
CA ASN A 15 -18.19 3.35 3.14
C ASN A 15 -17.45 3.66 4.45
N HIS A 16 -17.71 4.86 4.97
CA HIS A 16 -17.42 5.28 6.34
C HIS A 16 -18.45 4.74 7.39
N ALA A 17 -18.98 3.53 7.20
CA ALA A 17 -20.01 2.96 8.09
C ALA A 17 -20.09 1.43 8.08
N ALA A 18 -18.97 0.69 8.27
CA ALA A 18 -19.04 -0.75 8.52
C ALA A 18 -17.78 -1.38 9.16
N ILE A 19 -16.90 -0.62 9.82
CA ILE A 19 -15.77 -1.19 10.58
C ILE A 19 -15.71 -0.51 11.95
N LYS A 20 -16.70 -0.83 12.78
CA LYS A 20 -16.65 -0.63 14.23
C LYS A 20 -17.16 -1.92 14.87
N GLU A 21 -16.39 -3.00 14.81
CA GLU A 21 -16.41 -4.03 15.86
C GLU A 21 -15.03 -4.68 15.98
N ASN A 22 -14.48 -4.60 17.21
CA ASN A 22 -13.37 -5.36 17.78
C ASN A 22 -11.99 -5.36 17.08
N PHE A 23 -11.19 -4.35 17.38
CA PHE A 23 -9.75 -4.55 17.59
C PHE A 23 -9.37 -4.06 19.00
N PRO A 24 -8.83 -4.91 19.90
CA PRO A 24 -8.46 -4.48 21.23
C PRO A 24 -7.20 -3.59 21.18
N SER A 25 -7.37 -2.37 21.71
CA SER A 25 -6.32 -1.37 21.94
C SER A 25 -5.15 -1.96 22.72
N ARG A 26 -3.93 -1.82 22.19
CA ARG A 26 -2.68 -2.11 22.92
C ARG A 26 -2.54 -1.13 24.09
N GLU A 27 -2.63 -1.63 25.32
CA GLU A 27 -2.14 -0.93 26.50
C GLU A 27 -0.62 -0.78 26.41
N SER A 28 -0.17 0.47 26.42
CA SER A 28 1.15 0.86 26.87
C SER A 28 1.20 0.76 28.40
N ARG A 29 1.95 -0.20 28.94
CA ARG A 29 2.45 -0.09 30.31
C ARG A 29 3.88 -0.58 30.43
N LEU A 30 4.67 0.34 30.96
CA LEU A 30 6.10 0.28 31.23
C LEU A 30 6.47 -0.92 32.11
N THR A 31 7.52 -1.64 31.74
CA THR A 31 8.50 -2.12 32.72
C THR A 31 9.84 -2.40 32.02
N ARG A 32 10.81 -1.54 32.34
CA ARG A 32 12.24 -1.88 32.34
C ARG A 32 12.43 -3.21 33.06
N LEU A 33 13.32 -4.08 32.60
CA LEU A 33 14.54 -4.44 33.33
C LEU A 33 15.39 -5.46 32.54
N LEU A 34 16.66 -5.09 32.34
CA LEU A 34 17.87 -5.94 32.41
C LEU A 34 18.01 -7.18 31.50
N VAL A 35 18.98 -7.07 30.58
CA VAL A 35 19.77 -8.17 30.01
C VAL A 35 20.53 -8.87 31.16
N PRO A 36 20.68 -10.21 31.13
CA PRO A 36 22.02 -10.71 30.87
C PRO A 36 22.07 -11.90 29.90
N VAL A 37 23.07 -11.85 29.02
CA VAL A 37 23.63 -13.01 28.33
C VAL A 37 24.28 -13.92 29.38
N VAL A 38 23.70 -15.10 29.63
CA VAL A 38 24.37 -16.21 30.32
C VAL A 38 23.98 -17.51 29.62
N PHE A 39 24.84 -17.96 28.69
CA PHE A 39 24.72 -19.27 28.04
C PHE A 39 25.35 -20.33 28.95
N LEU A 40 24.56 -20.83 29.91
CA LEU A 40 24.92 -21.96 30.76
C LEU A 40 24.65 -23.28 30.01
N ARG A 41 25.75 -23.93 29.62
CA ARG A 41 25.76 -25.28 29.05
C ARG A 41 25.31 -26.28 30.12
N ARG A 42 24.03 -26.67 30.12
CA ARG A 42 23.54 -27.83 30.89
C ARG A 42 23.02 -28.91 29.95
N ARG A 43 23.75 -30.02 29.94
CA ARG A 43 23.35 -31.34 29.46
C ARG A 43 22.30 -31.88 30.45
N MET A 44 21.08 -32.19 30.00
CA MET A 44 20.18 -33.08 30.74
C MET A 44 19.01 -33.54 29.86
N GLY A 45 18.75 -34.85 29.90
CA GLY A 45 17.40 -35.41 29.93
C GLY A 45 16.67 -35.51 28.60
N THR A 46 16.83 -36.65 27.92
CA THR A 46 15.82 -37.17 27.01
C THR A 46 14.57 -37.56 27.81
N THR A 47 13.64 -36.62 27.96
CA THR A 47 12.25 -36.94 28.30
C THR A 47 11.41 -36.33 27.20
N GLY A 48 11.16 -37.12 26.16
CA GLY A 48 10.30 -36.75 25.04
C GLY A 48 8.87 -36.61 25.54
N LEU A 49 8.50 -35.41 25.98
CA LEU A 49 7.11 -34.99 26.00
C LEU A 49 6.82 -34.54 24.57
N GLN A 50 6.20 -35.42 23.77
CA GLN A 50 5.61 -35.02 22.49
C GLN A 50 4.58 -33.93 22.77
N LEU A 51 4.99 -32.68 22.58
CA LEU A 51 4.05 -31.62 22.25
C LEU A 51 3.52 -32.00 20.86
N SER A 52 2.33 -32.62 20.82
CA SER A 52 1.55 -32.74 19.59
C SER A 52 1.38 -31.32 19.08
N ALA A 53 2.20 -30.94 18.09
CA ALA A 53 2.07 -29.70 17.38
C ALA A 53 0.87 -29.83 16.45
N ASP A 54 -0.33 -29.89 17.03
CA ASP A 54 -1.56 -29.54 16.34
C ASP A 54 -1.54 -28.02 16.17
N VAL A 55 -0.61 -27.54 15.34
CA VAL A 55 -0.75 -26.25 14.69
C VAL A 55 -1.90 -26.48 13.71
N PRO A 56 -3.09 -25.89 13.94
CA PRO A 56 -4.21 -26.07 13.03
C PRO A 56 -3.72 -25.67 11.64
N GLN A 57 -3.73 -26.63 10.71
CA GLN A 57 -3.44 -26.37 9.32
C GLN A 57 -4.31 -25.20 8.88
N LYS A 58 -3.67 -24.09 8.51
CA LYS A 58 -4.33 -22.93 7.94
C LYS A 58 -5.16 -23.44 6.76
N MET A 59 -6.48 -23.46 6.91
CA MET A 59 -7.41 -23.80 5.83
C MET A 59 -6.97 -23.06 4.57
N SER A 60 -6.77 -23.79 3.47
CA SER A 60 -6.33 -23.20 2.21
C SER A 60 -7.30 -22.10 1.80
N PHE A 61 -6.81 -20.87 1.67
CA PHE A 61 -7.60 -19.74 1.19
C PHE A 61 -8.02 -20.03 -0.26
N ALA A 62 -9.33 -20.25 -0.46
CA ALA A 62 -9.94 -20.55 -1.76
C ALA A 62 -11.00 -19.49 -2.10
N PRO A 63 -10.58 -18.31 -2.60
CA PRO A 63 -11.50 -17.24 -2.95
C PRO A 63 -12.38 -17.66 -4.14
N GLN A 64 -13.68 -17.37 -4.05
CA GLN A 64 -14.62 -17.57 -5.15
C GLN A 64 -14.84 -16.23 -5.86
N PHE A 65 -14.62 -16.20 -7.17
CA PHE A 65 -14.81 -15.00 -7.99
C PHE A 65 -15.94 -15.22 -8.99
N GLU A 66 -16.83 -14.24 -9.12
CA GLU A 66 -17.91 -14.22 -10.11
C GLU A 66 -17.86 -12.90 -10.89
N ILE A 67 -17.88 -13.00 -12.22
CA ILE A 67 -17.92 -11.82 -13.09
C ILE A 67 -19.38 -11.46 -13.34
N THR A 68 -19.76 -10.26 -12.92
CA THR A 68 -21.10 -9.70 -13.16
C THR A 68 -21.08 -8.74 -14.35
N ASN A 69 -22.24 -8.46 -14.93
CA ASN A 69 -22.37 -7.46 -15.99
C ASN A 69 -21.86 -6.07 -15.58
N SER A 70 -21.98 -5.72 -14.29
CA SER A 70 -21.44 -4.46 -13.76
C SER A 70 -19.90 -4.43 -13.80
N ILE A 71 -19.25 -5.52 -13.37
CA ILE A 71 -17.79 -5.66 -13.46
C ILE A 71 -17.32 -5.54 -14.91
N THR A 72 -17.98 -6.26 -15.84
CA THR A 72 -17.66 -6.20 -17.26
C THR A 72 -17.84 -4.79 -17.84
N ALA A 73 -18.88 -4.07 -17.43
CA ALA A 73 -19.11 -2.69 -17.86
C ALA A 73 -18.01 -1.74 -17.37
N GLU A 74 -17.59 -1.85 -16.10
CA GLU A 74 -16.52 -1.01 -15.56
C GLU A 74 -15.16 -1.36 -16.17
N LEU A 75 -14.84 -2.64 -16.36
CA LEU A 75 -13.62 -3.07 -17.06
C LEU A 75 -13.57 -2.48 -18.47
N THR A 76 -14.69 -2.51 -19.20
CA THR A 76 -14.78 -1.91 -20.54
C THR A 76 -14.52 -0.41 -20.51
N ARG A 77 -15.00 0.31 -19.49
CA ARG A 77 -14.75 1.75 -19.34
C ARG A 77 -13.27 2.05 -19.04
N ILE A 78 -12.65 1.26 -18.17
CA ILE A 78 -11.23 1.37 -17.83
C ILE A 78 -10.37 1.15 -19.08
N GLU A 79 -10.66 0.11 -19.86
CA GLU A 79 -9.87 -0.21 -21.06
C GLU A 79 -10.06 0.82 -22.18
N ARG A 80 -11.25 1.42 -22.32
CA ARG A 80 -11.44 2.56 -23.22
C ARG A 80 -10.60 3.77 -22.82
N ALA A 81 -10.55 4.09 -21.53
CA ALA A 81 -9.74 5.20 -21.03
C ALA A 81 -8.24 4.93 -21.23
N ARG A 82 -7.79 3.69 -20.97
CA ARG A 82 -6.41 3.25 -21.25
C ARG A 82 -6.08 3.42 -22.73
N GLY A 83 -6.88 2.84 -23.63
CA GLY A 83 -6.64 2.91 -25.06
C GLY A 83 -6.61 4.34 -25.61
N PHE A 84 -7.42 5.24 -25.05
CA PHE A 84 -7.35 6.67 -25.38
C PHE A 84 -6.01 7.29 -24.99
N LEU A 85 -5.52 7.02 -23.78
CA LEU A 85 -4.23 7.53 -23.31
C LEU A 85 -3.06 6.95 -24.09
N ASP A 86 -3.09 5.67 -24.45
CA ASP A 86 -2.05 5.01 -25.24
C ASP A 86 -1.97 5.56 -26.67
N ALA A 87 -3.11 5.94 -27.26
CA ALA A 87 -3.15 6.55 -28.59
C ALA A 87 -2.79 8.04 -28.60
N ALA A 88 -2.87 8.72 -27.45
CA ALA A 88 -2.57 10.14 -27.35
C ALA A 88 -1.05 10.39 -27.44
N LYS A 89 -0.64 11.37 -28.27
CA LYS A 89 0.75 11.84 -28.31
C LYS A 89 1.01 12.81 -27.15
N LEU A 90 1.41 12.26 -26.01
CA LEU A 90 1.76 13.02 -24.81
C LEU A 90 3.28 13.25 -24.77
N SER A 91 3.72 14.43 -24.33
CA SER A 91 5.15 14.69 -24.19
C SER A 91 5.75 13.88 -23.04
N GLU A 92 7.02 13.52 -23.17
CA GLU A 92 7.75 12.80 -22.12
C GLU A 92 7.77 13.58 -20.79
N ASP A 93 7.95 14.91 -20.85
CA ASP A 93 7.89 15.78 -19.68
C ASP A 93 6.54 15.73 -18.96
N TRP A 94 5.44 15.66 -19.73
CA TRP A 94 4.10 15.55 -19.16
C TRP A 94 3.91 14.20 -18.47
N ILE A 95 4.35 13.11 -19.10
CA ILE A 95 4.29 11.76 -18.52
C ILE A 95 5.11 11.70 -17.23
N ALA A 96 6.34 12.20 -17.24
CA ALA A 96 7.19 12.23 -16.06
C ALA A 96 6.59 13.07 -14.91
N GLY A 97 6.01 14.23 -15.25
CA GLY A 97 5.30 15.08 -14.29
C GLY A 97 4.10 14.37 -13.66
N MET A 98 3.29 13.68 -14.47
CA MET A 98 2.13 12.92 -14.01
C MET A 98 2.54 11.72 -13.15
N GLN A 99 3.56 10.97 -13.53
CA GLN A 99 4.09 9.85 -12.75
C GLN A 99 4.60 10.31 -11.38
N LYS A 100 5.36 11.42 -11.34
CA LYS A 100 5.82 12.01 -10.08
C LYS A 100 4.64 12.42 -9.20
N ARG A 101 3.61 13.03 -9.79
CA ARG A 101 2.41 13.44 -9.05
C ARG A 101 1.63 12.25 -8.51
N ALA A 102 1.47 11.20 -9.33
CA ALA A 102 0.81 9.96 -8.96
C ALA A 102 1.52 9.30 -7.79
N LEU A 103 2.86 9.18 -7.83
CA LEU A 103 3.65 8.63 -6.73
C LEU A 103 3.42 9.37 -5.41
N VAL A 104 3.36 10.71 -5.44
CA VAL A 104 3.11 11.51 -4.23
C VAL A 104 1.69 11.27 -3.68
N LEU A 105 0.69 11.21 -4.56
CA LEU A 105 -0.70 10.92 -4.15
C LEU A 105 -0.84 9.53 -3.56
N GLU A 106 -0.31 8.54 -4.26
CA GLU A 106 -0.37 7.13 -3.91
C GLU A 106 0.29 6.90 -2.55
N ALA A 107 1.54 7.35 -2.40
CA ALA A 107 2.30 7.24 -1.16
C ALA A 107 1.61 7.97 0.00
N HIS A 108 1.06 9.16 -0.22
CA HIS A 108 0.35 9.88 0.83
C HIS A 108 -0.91 9.13 1.28
N TYR A 109 -1.81 8.79 0.35
CA TYR A 109 -3.10 8.22 0.74
C TYR A 109 -2.98 6.79 1.25
N THR A 110 -2.09 5.98 0.69
CA THR A 110 -1.88 4.61 1.19
C THR A 110 -1.37 4.62 2.62
N THR A 111 -0.35 5.41 2.96
CA THR A 111 0.18 5.44 4.34
C THR A 111 -0.75 6.20 5.27
N HIS A 112 -1.58 7.12 4.76
CA HIS A 112 -2.56 7.81 5.59
C HIS A 112 -3.68 6.87 6.04
N ILE A 113 -4.12 5.93 5.18
CA ILE A 113 -5.07 4.88 5.54
C ILE A 113 -4.49 3.96 6.63
N GLU A 114 -3.19 3.68 6.58
CA GLU A 114 -2.48 2.89 7.60
C GLU A 114 -2.20 3.67 8.91
N GLY A 115 -2.44 4.99 8.93
CA GLY A 115 -2.45 5.80 10.15
C GLY A 115 -1.39 6.90 10.26
N THR A 116 -0.58 7.14 9.21
CA THR A 116 0.36 8.27 9.20
C THR A 116 -0.38 9.61 9.28
N GLN A 117 0.21 10.59 9.96
CA GLN A 117 -0.39 11.92 10.20
C GLN A 117 0.21 13.02 9.31
N LEU A 118 0.96 12.65 8.28
CA LEU A 118 1.57 13.60 7.35
C LEU A 118 0.49 14.24 6.48
N THR A 119 0.55 15.56 6.31
CA THR A 119 -0.24 16.21 5.27
C THR A 119 0.31 15.86 3.88
N LEU A 120 -0.51 16.07 2.84
CA LEU A 120 -0.06 15.90 1.45
C LEU A 120 1.18 16.76 1.15
N GLU A 121 1.22 18.00 1.64
CA GLU A 121 2.36 18.91 1.44
C GLU A 121 3.63 18.41 2.16
N GLN A 122 3.49 17.92 3.40
CA GLN A 122 4.60 17.34 4.14
C GLN A 122 5.12 16.09 3.41
N SER A 123 4.22 15.26 2.91
CA SER A 123 4.55 14.05 2.14
C SER A 123 5.33 14.40 0.87
N GLU A 124 4.84 15.38 0.09
CA GLU A 124 5.53 15.86 -1.11
C GLU A 124 6.95 16.36 -0.80
N ARG A 125 7.11 17.16 0.27
CA ARG A 125 8.41 17.67 0.70
C ARG A 125 9.36 16.56 1.11
N ILE A 126 8.90 15.59 1.89
CA ILE A 126 9.69 14.43 2.34
C ILE A 126 10.13 13.59 1.13
N LEU A 127 9.22 13.30 0.20
CA LEU A 127 9.52 12.52 -1.02
C LEU A 127 10.49 13.24 -1.96
N ALA A 128 10.53 14.57 -1.91
CA ALA A 128 11.51 15.43 -2.58
C ALA A 128 12.85 15.56 -1.82
N GLY A 129 13.02 14.85 -0.70
CA GLY A 129 14.26 14.87 0.11
C GLY A 129 14.40 16.08 1.03
N LYS A 130 13.35 16.89 1.19
CA LYS A 130 13.36 18.07 2.07
C LYS A 130 13.07 17.66 3.51
N LYS A 131 13.73 18.33 4.46
CA LYS A 131 13.38 18.22 5.89
C LYS A 131 12.07 18.94 6.18
N VAL A 132 11.22 18.30 6.98
CA VAL A 132 9.92 18.83 7.42
C VAL A 132 9.91 18.85 8.94
N ARG A 133 9.59 20.02 9.53
CA ARG A 133 9.44 20.15 10.99
C ARG A 133 8.08 19.60 11.42
N GLY A 134 8.05 18.95 12.58
CA GLY A 134 6.80 18.41 13.15
C GLY A 134 6.31 17.10 12.52
N ALA A 135 6.98 16.59 11.48
CA ALA A 135 6.74 15.24 10.99
C ALA A 135 7.31 14.22 11.98
N ARG A 136 6.53 13.20 12.31
CA ARG A 136 7.01 12.07 13.10
C ARG A 136 8.03 11.28 12.28
N PRO A 137 9.16 10.85 12.89
CA PRO A 137 10.17 10.09 12.17
C PRO A 137 9.62 8.79 11.57
N ASP A 138 8.75 8.09 12.30
CA ASP A 138 8.16 6.82 11.87
C ASP A 138 7.25 7.02 10.65
N ASP A 139 6.35 8.01 10.67
CA ASP A 139 5.48 8.36 9.54
C ASP A 139 6.30 8.72 8.28
N ALA A 140 7.38 9.49 8.46
CA ALA A 140 8.28 9.84 7.35
C ALA A 140 8.99 8.60 6.80
N GLN A 141 9.40 7.67 7.68
CA GLN A 141 10.05 6.43 7.29
C GLN A 141 9.09 5.51 6.54
N GLU A 142 7.84 5.40 6.98
CA GLU A 142 6.79 4.60 6.32
C GLU A 142 6.51 5.12 4.90
N LEU A 143 6.37 6.44 4.75
CA LEU A 143 6.21 7.08 3.45
C LEU A 143 7.40 6.81 2.51
N LEU A 144 8.63 6.87 3.03
CA LEU A 144 9.85 6.57 2.25
C LEU A 144 9.95 5.09 1.91
N ASN A 145 9.52 4.19 2.80
CA ASN A 145 9.45 2.76 2.56
C ASN A 145 8.48 2.45 1.42
N TYR A 146 7.31 3.10 1.41
CA TYR A 146 6.35 2.97 0.32
C TYR A 146 6.97 3.37 -1.02
N LYS A 147 7.55 4.58 -1.11
CA LYS A 147 8.25 5.04 -2.34
C LYS A 147 9.31 4.05 -2.79
N LYS A 148 10.11 3.51 -1.86
CA LYS A 148 11.14 2.53 -2.18
C LYS A 148 10.52 1.27 -2.77
N ALA A 149 9.43 0.75 -2.18
CA ALA A 149 8.73 -0.43 -2.69
C ALA A 149 8.18 -0.20 -4.11
N SER A 150 7.52 0.94 -4.37
CA SER A 150 6.97 1.27 -5.69
C SER A 150 8.04 1.33 -6.78
N LEU A 151 9.25 1.77 -6.45
CA LEU A 151 10.38 1.84 -7.39
C LEU A 151 11.08 0.48 -7.60
N LEU A 152 10.95 -0.46 -6.66
CA LEU A 152 11.52 -1.81 -6.78
C LEU A 152 10.71 -2.71 -7.69
N THR A 153 9.44 -2.39 -7.91
CA THR A 153 8.61 -3.00 -8.96
C THR A 153 8.85 -2.22 -10.26
N PRO A 154 9.68 -2.71 -11.19
CA PRO A 154 9.77 -2.09 -12.50
C PRO A 154 8.36 -2.05 -13.11
N PRO A 155 7.99 -0.99 -13.85
CA PRO A 155 6.73 -0.98 -14.55
C PRO A 155 6.69 -2.24 -15.40
N ASN A 156 5.66 -3.05 -15.20
CA ASN A 156 5.46 -4.25 -15.99
C ASN A 156 5.36 -3.83 -17.46
N THR A 157 6.42 -4.01 -18.23
CA THR A 157 6.50 -3.68 -19.67
C THR A 157 5.69 -4.66 -20.53
N THR A 158 4.84 -5.49 -19.94
CA THR A 158 3.95 -6.38 -20.70
C THR A 158 2.66 -5.67 -21.11
N GLY A 159 2.80 -4.79 -22.09
CA GLY A 159 1.74 -4.58 -23.10
C GLY A 159 1.54 -5.79 -24.03
N ARG A 160 2.22 -6.91 -23.75
CA ARG A 160 2.32 -8.09 -24.63
C ARG A 160 1.18 -9.11 -24.50
N CYS A 161 0.08 -8.77 -23.81
CA CYS A 161 -1.07 -9.67 -23.76
C CYS A 161 -2.03 -9.48 -24.95
N CYS A 162 -1.96 -8.35 -25.68
CA CYS A 162 -2.94 -8.03 -26.73
C CYS A 162 -2.39 -8.03 -28.16
N ASP A 163 -1.08 -8.27 -28.37
CA ASP A 163 -0.47 -8.31 -29.72
C ASP A 163 -0.73 -9.64 -30.48
N LYS A 164 -1.68 -10.46 -30.01
CA LYS A 164 -2.08 -11.73 -30.64
C LYS A 164 -3.60 -11.92 -30.62
N LEU A 165 -4.33 -11.06 -31.31
CA LEU A 165 -5.66 -11.36 -31.83
C LEU A 165 -5.78 -10.82 -33.26
#